data_AF-A0A7C9TCF0-F1
#
_entry.id   AF-A0A7C9TCF0-F1
#
_cell.length_a   1.000
_cell.length_b   1.000
_cell.length_c   1.000
_cell.angle_alpha   90.00
_cell.angle_beta   90.00
_cell.angle_gamma   90.00
#
_symmetry.space_group_name_H-M   'P 1'
#
loop_
_entity.id
_entity.type
_entity.pdbx_description
1 polymer ?
#
loop_
_entity_poly.entity_id
_entity_poly.type
_entity_poly.pdbx_seq_one_letter_code
_entity_poly.pdbx_strand_id
1 'polypeptide(L)'
;MIFRTRQSGLSMIELMVTIVISSFLILGVTQVYIDNKRNYIFQQNQSENQESSRFILLFLQQELAKAGYRRRPDEAMENAFPAAIASGCAFAAGQTILYDSQISICIRYQPRDATDRDCLGNGVTTPSNFTKPYTKTTDNFVEKISLNM
;
A
#
# COMPACT_ATOMS: atom_id res chain seq x y z
N MET A 1 -11.99 60.15 44.58
CA MET A 1 -11.13 61.08 43.83
C MET A 1 -10.86 60.44 42.47
N ILE A 2 -11.50 60.92 41.39
CA ILE A 2 -11.37 60.35 40.05
C ILE A 2 -10.22 61.07 39.36
N PHE A 3 -9.10 60.37 39.12
CA PHE A 3 -8.00 60.91 38.30
C PHE A 3 -8.49 61.02 36.86
N ARG A 4 -8.84 62.23 36.44
CA ARG A 4 -9.09 62.58 35.04
C ARG A 4 -7.73 62.64 34.34
N THR A 5 -7.31 61.56 33.71
CA THR A 5 -6.14 61.58 32.82
C THR A 5 -6.48 62.44 31.60
N ARG A 6 -5.64 63.44 31.31
CA ARG A 6 -5.74 64.22 30.08
C ARG A 6 -5.48 63.27 28.92
N GLN A 7 -6.50 63.06 28.08
CA GLN A 7 -6.34 62.37 26.80
C GLN A 7 -5.44 63.24 25.92
N SER A 8 -4.16 62.85 25.74
CA SER A 8 -3.34 63.43 24.69
C SER A 8 -3.97 63.01 23.36
N GLY A 9 -4.44 63.97 22.59
CA GLY A 9 -5.14 63.70 21.33
C GLY A 9 -4.29 62.82 20.42
N LEU A 10 -4.83 61.65 20.05
CA LEU A 10 -4.28 60.81 19.00
C LEU A 10 -4.18 61.65 17.72
N SER A 11 -2.97 61.81 17.19
CA SER A 11 -2.81 62.42 15.87
C SER A 11 -3.38 61.48 14.81
N MET A 12 -4.04 62.02 13.80
CA MET A 12 -4.50 61.22 12.65
C MET A 12 -3.34 60.42 12.03
N ILE A 13 -2.12 60.99 12.10
CA ILE A 13 -0.90 60.35 11.59
C ILE A 13 -0.46 59.16 12.45
N GLU A 14 -0.61 59.22 13.79
CA GLU A 14 -0.27 58.12 14.69
C GLU A 14 -1.16 56.91 14.42
N LEU A 15 -2.45 57.15 14.18
CA LEU A 15 -3.42 56.10 13.87
C LEU A 15 -3.13 55.47 12.51
N MET A 16 -2.78 56.28 11.50
CA MET A 16 -2.34 55.79 10.19
C MET A 16 -1.09 54.91 10.29
N VAL A 17 -0.06 55.37 11.00
CA VAL A 17 1.18 54.60 11.19
C VAL A 17 0.90 53.29 11.94
N THR A 18 0.05 53.32 12.97
CA THR A 18 -0.31 52.12 13.74
C THR A 18 -1.01 51.06 12.88
N ILE A 19 -1.95 51.47 12.03
CA ILE A 19 -2.64 50.54 11.12
C ILE A 19 -1.67 49.93 10.10
N VAL A 20 -0.75 50.73 9.55
CA VAL A 20 0.24 50.24 8.58
C VAL A 20 1.16 49.21 9.23
N ILE A 21 1.67 49.48 10.43
CA ILE A 21 2.53 48.52 11.16
C ILE A 21 1.76 47.25 11.49
N SER A 22 0.52 47.38 11.99
CA SER A 22 -0.30 46.23 12.37
C SER A 22 -0.66 45.36 11.17
N SER A 23 -1.01 45.96 10.02
CA SER A 23 -1.34 45.20 8.81
C SER A 23 -0.12 44.46 8.28
N PHE A 24 1.06 45.09 8.30
CA PHE A 24 2.31 44.47 7.87
C PHE A 24 2.66 43.24 8.74
N LEU A 25 2.49 43.36 10.06
CA LEU A 25 2.70 42.24 10.99
C LEU A 25 1.73 41.08 10.74
N ILE A 26 0.44 41.36 10.56
CA ILE A 26 -0.58 40.33 10.27
C ILE A 26 -0.24 39.59 8.96
N LEU A 27 0.18 40.32 7.92
CA LEU A 27 0.58 39.71 6.65
C LEU A 27 1.80 38.80 6.83
N GLY A 28 2.82 39.24 7.55
CA GLY A 28 4.02 38.45 7.83
C GLY A 28 3.71 37.14 8.56
N VAL A 29 2.92 37.20 9.64
CA VAL A 29 2.53 36.01 10.41
C VAL A 29 1.64 35.08 9.56
N THR A 30 0.75 35.64 8.75
CA THR A 30 -0.12 34.85 7.86
C THR A 30 0.70 34.06 6.84
N GLN A 31 1.74 34.66 6.25
CA GLN A 31 2.63 33.94 5.32
C GLN A 31 3.33 32.77 6.01
N VAL A 32 3.93 33.01 7.18
CA VAL A 32 4.58 31.95 7.98
C VAL A 32 3.60 30.82 8.30
N TYR A 33 2.37 31.15 8.68
CA TYR A 33 1.33 30.14 8.95
C TYR A 33 0.98 29.32 7.70
N ILE A 34 0.77 29.98 6.56
CA ILE A 34 0.46 29.31 5.28
C ILE A 34 1.61 28.38 4.89
N ASP A 35 2.86 28.84 5.02
CA ASP A 35 4.03 28.05 4.67
C ASP A 35 4.21 26.84 5.59
N ASN A 36 4.00 27.01 6.90
CA ASN A 36 3.99 25.90 7.85
C ASN A 36 2.90 24.88 7.52
N LYS A 37 1.70 25.34 7.18
CA LYS A 37 0.60 24.45 6.77
C LYS A 37 0.92 23.68 5.48
N ARG A 38 1.53 24.35 4.49
CA ARG A 38 1.97 23.71 3.24
C ARG A 38 3.05 22.66 3.51
N ASN A 39 4.04 22.98 4.33
CA ASN A 39 5.08 22.04 4.74
C ASN A 39 4.51 20.83 5.47
N TYR A 40 3.55 21.04 6.37
CA TYR A 40 2.87 19.95 7.08
C TYR A 40 2.16 18.99 6.12
N ILE A 41 1.37 19.51 5.19
CA ILE A 41 0.66 18.68 4.18
C ILE A 41 1.67 17.96 3.28
N PHE A 42 2.74 18.63 2.88
CA PHE A 42 3.80 18.01 2.08
C PHE A 42 4.44 16.83 2.81
N GLN A 43 4.79 17.00 4.09
CA GLN A 43 5.35 15.93 4.90
C GLN A 43 4.37 14.76 5.08
N GLN A 44 3.09 15.06 5.29
CA GLN A 44 2.04 14.05 5.38
C GLN A 44 1.94 13.21 4.11
N ASN A 45 1.82 13.86 2.94
CA ASN A 45 1.78 13.17 1.65
C ASN A 45 3.04 12.32 1.40
N GLN A 46 4.20 12.81 1.84
CA GLN A 46 5.44 12.04 1.73
C GLN A 46 5.41 10.79 2.62
N SER A 47 4.89 10.91 3.85
CA SER A 47 4.71 9.78 4.75
C SER A 47 3.78 8.73 4.15
N GLU A 48 2.65 9.16 3.58
CA GLU A 48 1.69 8.27 2.90
C GLU A 48 2.31 7.54 1.70
N ASN A 49 3.13 8.23 0.90
CA ASN A 49 3.86 7.62 -0.21
C ASN A 49 4.87 6.56 0.27
N GLN A 50 5.60 6.83 1.36
CA GLN A 50 6.55 5.86 1.94
C GLN A 50 5.83 4.64 2.51
N GLU A 51 4.71 4.86 3.22
CA GLU A 51 3.89 3.79 3.77
C GLU A 51 3.31 2.91 2.66
N SER A 52 2.74 3.53 1.62
CA SER A 52 2.21 2.81 0.45
C SER A 52 3.30 1.99 -0.25
N SER A 53 4.50 2.56 -0.41
CA SER A 53 5.64 1.85 -1.00
C SER A 53 6.07 0.66 -0.15
N ARG A 54 6.17 0.85 1.17
CA ARG A 54 6.51 -0.23 2.11
C ARG A 54 5.46 -1.34 2.10
N PHE A 55 4.18 -0.98 2.06
CA PHE A 55 3.07 -1.92 2.00
C PHE A 55 3.13 -2.77 0.72
N ILE A 56 3.28 -2.14 -0.45
CA ILE A 56 3.37 -2.85 -1.74
C ILE A 56 4.54 -3.84 -1.73
N LEU A 57 5.71 -3.43 -1.23
CA LEU A 57 6.87 -4.32 -1.15
C LEU A 57 6.64 -5.51 -0.23
N LEU A 58 6.03 -5.30 0.95
CA LEU A 58 5.71 -6.37 1.88
C LEU A 58 4.68 -7.34 1.28
N PHE A 59 3.64 -6.82 0.63
CA PHE A 59 2.63 -7.61 -0.05
C PHE A 59 3.24 -8.46 -1.16
N LEU A 60 4.01 -7.85 -2.07
CA LEU A 60 4.68 -8.57 -3.16
C LEU A 60 5.66 -9.63 -2.62
N GLN A 61 6.41 -9.32 -1.56
CA GLN A 61 7.32 -10.29 -0.95
C GLN A 61 6.55 -11.49 -0.39
N GLN A 62 5.43 -11.26 0.29
CA GLN A 62 4.61 -12.34 0.86
C GLN A 62 4.00 -13.22 -0.24
N GLU A 63 3.51 -12.64 -1.32
CA GLU A 63 2.91 -13.41 -2.41
C GLU A 63 3.94 -14.12 -3.28
N LEU A 64 5.01 -13.43 -3.67
CA LEU A 64 6.07 -14.05 -4.48
C LEU A 64 6.84 -15.13 -3.70
N ALA A 65 6.92 -15.06 -2.36
CA ALA A 65 7.54 -16.09 -1.55
C ALA A 65 6.79 -17.43 -1.60
N LYS A 66 5.48 -17.42 -1.90
CA LYS A 66 4.68 -18.64 -2.08
C LYS A 66 4.86 -19.23 -3.48
N ALA A 67 5.24 -18.43 -4.47
CA ALA A 67 5.27 -18.84 -5.87
C ALA A 67 6.11 -20.11 -6.09
N GLY A 68 5.50 -21.12 -6.71
CA GLY A 68 6.14 -22.40 -6.97
C GLY A 68 6.38 -23.29 -5.75
N TYR A 69 5.90 -22.90 -4.56
CA TYR A 69 5.89 -23.80 -3.41
C TYR A 69 5.08 -25.05 -3.76
N ARG A 70 5.73 -26.19 -3.59
CA ARG A 70 5.17 -27.52 -3.86
C ARG A 70 5.29 -28.38 -2.62
N ARG A 71 4.23 -29.10 -2.30
CA ARG A 71 4.13 -29.92 -1.10
C ARG A 71 5.06 -31.13 -1.16
N ARG A 72 5.28 -31.67 -2.35
CA ARG A 72 6.22 -32.77 -2.59
C ARG A 72 7.50 -32.26 -3.25
N PRO A 73 8.61 -32.10 -2.51
CA PRO A 73 9.88 -31.65 -3.07
C PRO A 73 10.54 -32.70 -3.98
N ASP A 74 10.05 -33.93 -3.99
CA ASP A 74 10.49 -35.01 -4.86
C ASP A 74 9.76 -35.08 -6.21
N GLU A 75 8.58 -34.44 -6.34
CA GLU A 75 7.80 -34.44 -7.59
C GLU A 75 8.32 -33.39 -8.59
N ALA A 76 8.66 -33.79 -9.81
CA ALA A 76 9.10 -32.86 -10.85
C ALA A 76 8.14 -31.67 -11.03
N MET A 77 8.66 -30.48 -11.35
CA MET A 77 7.83 -29.25 -11.42
C MET A 77 6.69 -29.39 -12.44
N GLU A 78 6.92 -30.10 -13.54
CA GLU A 78 5.95 -30.33 -14.60
C GLU A 78 4.77 -31.20 -14.14
N ASN A 79 5.02 -32.11 -13.18
CA ASN A 79 4.01 -32.98 -12.60
C ASN A 79 3.26 -32.30 -11.44
N ALA A 80 3.98 -31.53 -10.62
CA ALA A 80 3.39 -30.72 -9.55
C ALA A 80 2.52 -29.59 -10.11
N PHE A 81 2.95 -29.02 -11.24
CA PHE A 81 2.32 -27.90 -11.93
C PHE A 81 2.11 -28.23 -13.42
N PRO A 82 1.10 -29.04 -13.77
CA PRO A 82 0.81 -29.36 -15.16
C PRO A 82 0.37 -28.11 -15.95
N ALA A 83 0.40 -28.20 -17.28
CA ALA A 83 -0.12 -27.13 -18.13
C ALA A 83 -1.61 -26.91 -17.84
N ALA A 84 -1.97 -25.69 -17.47
CA ALA A 84 -3.34 -25.36 -17.04
C ALA A 84 -3.63 -23.89 -17.30
N ILE A 85 -4.90 -23.60 -17.58
CA ILE A 85 -5.43 -22.24 -17.65
C ILE A 85 -6.25 -22.02 -16.38
N ALA A 86 -5.83 -21.07 -15.54
CA ALA A 86 -6.48 -20.78 -14.27
C ALA A 86 -6.39 -19.29 -13.98
N SER A 87 -7.45 -18.71 -13.41
CA SER A 87 -7.55 -17.27 -13.11
C SER A 87 -7.24 -16.37 -14.32
N GLY A 88 -7.51 -16.83 -15.55
CA GLY A 88 -7.22 -16.14 -16.79
C GLY A 88 -5.75 -16.21 -17.26
N CYS A 89 -4.92 -17.04 -16.63
CA CYS A 89 -3.49 -17.17 -16.91
C CYS A 89 -3.20 -18.56 -17.50
N ALA A 90 -2.55 -18.61 -18.66
CA ALA A 90 -2.19 -19.85 -19.35
C ALA A 90 -0.76 -20.28 -19.01
N PHE A 91 -0.59 -21.23 -18.09
CA PHE A 91 0.71 -21.72 -17.68
C PHE A 91 1.16 -22.92 -18.50
N ALA A 92 2.43 -22.92 -18.93
CA ALA A 92 3.09 -24.14 -19.42
C ALA A 92 3.36 -25.13 -18.27
N ALA A 93 3.65 -26.38 -18.59
CA ALA A 93 4.04 -27.37 -17.58
C ALA A 93 5.31 -26.90 -16.84
N GLY A 94 5.30 -26.97 -15.51
CA GLY A 94 6.43 -26.56 -14.65
C GLY A 94 6.56 -25.06 -14.43
N GLN A 95 5.86 -24.22 -15.20
CA GLN A 95 5.94 -22.77 -15.08
C GLN A 95 5.18 -22.26 -13.85
N THR A 96 5.81 -21.60 -12.90
CA THR A 96 5.14 -21.14 -11.67
C THR A 96 4.80 -19.65 -11.66
N ILE A 97 5.41 -18.89 -12.57
CA ILE A 97 5.23 -17.46 -12.75
C ILE A 97 4.96 -17.19 -14.23
N LEU A 98 3.90 -16.44 -14.52
CA LEU A 98 3.54 -15.99 -15.87
C LEU A 98 3.39 -14.47 -15.86
N TYR A 99 4.06 -13.82 -16.80
CA TYR A 99 3.79 -12.43 -17.12
C TYR A 99 2.66 -12.39 -18.16
N ASP A 100 1.48 -11.94 -17.75
CA ASP A 100 0.25 -11.95 -18.56
C ASP A 100 0.11 -10.64 -19.36
N SER A 101 0.49 -9.50 -18.78
CA SER A 101 0.51 -8.20 -19.45
C SER A 101 1.52 -7.25 -18.79
N GLN A 102 1.63 -6.01 -19.30
CA GLN A 102 2.45 -4.94 -18.69
C GLN A 102 2.08 -4.58 -17.25
N ILE A 103 0.88 -4.95 -16.81
CA ILE A 103 0.38 -4.62 -15.47
C ILE A 103 -0.07 -5.85 -14.69
N SER A 104 0.05 -7.07 -15.24
CA SER A 104 -0.41 -8.29 -14.59
C SER A 104 0.64 -9.40 -14.55
N ILE A 105 0.85 -9.93 -13.35
CA ILE A 105 1.66 -11.12 -13.11
C ILE A 105 0.77 -12.19 -12.47
N CYS A 106 0.92 -13.43 -12.92
CA CYS A 106 0.26 -14.57 -12.33
C CYS A 106 1.27 -15.46 -11.65
N ILE A 107 0.98 -15.86 -10.43
CA ILE A 107 1.75 -16.85 -9.69
C ILE A 107 0.87 -18.04 -9.35
N ARG A 108 1.48 -19.21 -9.25
CA ARG A 108 0.80 -20.39 -8.75
C ARG A 108 1.64 -21.17 -7.76
N TYR A 109 0.96 -21.78 -6.80
CA TYR A 109 1.57 -22.54 -5.71
C TYR A 109 0.59 -23.58 -5.17
N GLN A 110 1.10 -24.58 -4.47
CA GLN A 110 0.28 -25.56 -3.78
C GLN A 110 0.02 -25.07 -2.34
N PRO A 111 -1.19 -25.24 -1.80
CA PRO A 111 -1.45 -24.89 -0.41
C PRO A 111 -0.61 -25.74 0.55
N ARG A 112 -0.22 -25.14 1.67
CA ARG A 112 0.57 -25.82 2.71
C ARG A 112 -0.29 -26.79 3.53
N ASP A 113 -1.54 -26.46 3.78
CA ASP A 113 -2.45 -27.22 4.64
C ASP A 113 -3.92 -26.99 4.25
N ALA A 114 -4.86 -27.74 4.83
CA ALA A 114 -6.29 -27.63 4.51
C ALA A 114 -6.91 -26.27 4.90
N THR A 115 -6.27 -25.54 5.82
CA THR A 115 -6.73 -24.23 6.28
C THR A 115 -6.13 -23.09 5.50
N ASP A 116 -5.18 -23.37 4.62
CA ASP A 116 -4.56 -22.38 3.76
C ASP A 116 -5.59 -21.72 2.84
N ARG A 117 -5.41 -20.44 2.58
CA ARG A 117 -6.32 -19.59 1.81
C ARG A 117 -5.53 -18.76 0.84
N ASP A 118 -6.08 -18.59 -0.36
CA ASP A 118 -5.54 -17.63 -1.32
C ASP A 118 -5.85 -16.18 -0.89
N CYS A 119 -5.28 -15.21 -1.60
CA CYS A 119 -5.55 -13.78 -1.36
C CYS A 119 -7.03 -13.37 -1.45
N LEU A 120 -7.88 -14.17 -2.11
CA LEU A 120 -9.31 -13.91 -2.26
C LEU A 120 -10.14 -14.62 -1.17
N GLY A 121 -9.49 -15.37 -0.26
CA GLY A 121 -10.15 -16.14 0.79
C GLY A 121 -10.69 -17.50 0.34
N ASN A 122 -10.40 -17.95 -0.88
CA ASN A 122 -10.75 -19.29 -1.33
C ASN A 122 -9.87 -20.32 -0.62
N GLY A 123 -10.50 -21.43 -0.22
CA GLY A 123 -9.81 -22.54 0.42
C GLY A 123 -9.51 -23.68 -0.53
N VAL A 124 -8.80 -24.65 0.04
CA VAL A 124 -8.54 -25.95 -0.57
C VAL A 124 -9.85 -26.67 -0.92
N THR A 125 -9.97 -27.22 -2.13
CA THR A 125 -11.19 -27.92 -2.57
C THR A 125 -11.28 -29.34 -2.01
N THR A 126 -10.13 -29.98 -1.77
CA THR A 126 -10.06 -31.37 -1.29
C THR A 126 -9.27 -31.49 0.02
N PRO A 127 -9.86 -31.14 1.18
CA PRO A 127 -9.15 -31.10 2.47
C PRO A 127 -8.53 -32.43 2.90
N SER A 128 -9.10 -33.56 2.47
CA SER A 128 -8.61 -34.90 2.78
C SER A 128 -7.17 -35.15 2.30
N ASN A 129 -6.74 -34.48 1.22
CA ASN A 129 -5.38 -34.56 0.68
C ASN A 129 -4.31 -33.99 1.62
N PHE A 130 -4.70 -33.29 2.68
CA PHE A 130 -3.79 -32.55 3.58
C PHE A 130 -3.61 -33.22 4.95
N THR A 131 -4.22 -34.39 5.17
CA THR A 131 -4.20 -35.12 6.44
C THR A 131 -2.79 -35.56 6.88
N LYS A 132 -1.88 -35.79 5.91
CA LYS A 132 -0.48 -36.19 6.17
C LYS A 132 0.48 -35.27 5.43
N PRO A 133 1.64 -34.89 6.00
CA PRO A 133 2.63 -34.06 5.32
C PRO A 133 3.18 -34.75 4.06
N TYR A 134 3.64 -33.95 3.09
CA TYR A 134 4.28 -34.43 1.85
C TYR A 134 3.44 -35.39 0.98
N THR A 135 2.11 -35.27 1.04
CA THR A 135 1.18 -35.98 0.15
C THR A 135 1.00 -35.25 -1.18
N LYS A 136 0.66 -35.99 -2.24
CA LYS A 136 0.28 -35.37 -3.52
C LYS A 136 -1.04 -34.61 -3.35
N THR A 137 -1.12 -33.43 -3.96
CA THR A 137 -2.34 -32.63 -4.04
C THR A 137 -2.65 -32.28 -5.50
N THR A 138 -3.93 -32.14 -5.82
CA THR A 138 -4.40 -31.59 -7.10
C THR A 138 -4.79 -30.11 -6.97
N ASP A 139 -4.89 -29.60 -5.74
CA ASP A 139 -5.17 -28.20 -5.46
C ASP A 139 -3.94 -27.35 -5.78
N ASN A 140 -4.10 -26.43 -6.73
CA ASN A 140 -3.14 -25.39 -7.07
C ASN A 140 -3.83 -24.04 -6.93
N PHE A 141 -3.33 -23.17 -6.06
CA PHE A 141 -3.77 -21.79 -5.98
C PHE A 141 -3.11 -20.99 -7.10
N VAL A 142 -3.90 -20.14 -7.75
CA VAL A 142 -3.45 -19.29 -8.85
C VAL A 142 -3.91 -17.87 -8.59
N GLU A 143 -2.95 -16.99 -8.37
CA GLU A 143 -3.19 -15.60 -8.04
C GLU A 143 -2.73 -14.71 -9.18
N LYS A 144 -3.63 -13.83 -9.63
CA LYS A 144 -3.35 -12.81 -10.63
C LYS A 144 -3.25 -11.46 -9.92
N ILE A 145 -2.04 -10.91 -9.87
CA ILE A 145 -1.74 -9.61 -9.29
C ILE A 145 -1.74 -8.60 -10.42
N SER A 146 -2.66 -7.63 -10.36
CA SER A 146 -2.75 -6.54 -11.34
C SER A 146 -2.49 -5.19 -10.69
N LEU A 147 -1.63 -4.38 -11.30
CA LEU A 147 -1.42 -2.98 -10.92
C LEU A 147 -2.46 -2.13 -11.63
N ASN A 148 -3.41 -1.59 -10.86
CA ASN A 148 -4.32 -0.58 -11.36
C ASN A 148 -3.62 0.78 -11.22
N MET A 149 -3.23 1.39 -12.33
CA MET A 149 -2.68 2.75 -12.35
C MET A 149 -3.80 3.78 -12.37
#